data_AF-A0A358DA93-F1
#
_entry.id   AF-A0A358DA93-F1
#
_cell.length_a   1.000
_cell.length_b   1.000
_cell.length_c   1.000
_cell.angle_alpha   90.00
_cell.angle_beta   90.00
_cell.angle_gamma   90.00
#
_symmetry.space_group_name_H-M   'P 1'
#
loop_
_entity.id
_entity.type
_entity.pdbx_description
1 polymer ?
#
loop_
_entity_poly.entity_id
_entity_poly.type
_entity_poly.pdbx_seq_one_letter_code
_entity_poly.pdbx_strand_id
1 'polypeptide(L)'
;MKKLLAGLAIAVLCLGPASVLVAVGVLMNPAANASCTTGSSLQVGPIPDSLDVTTKDGVTFTLNKTQLTHAATIITVGGQTEGIDTRGVTIALMAALTESTLRQLANTGTYPESGDYPNDGDGSDHDSLGLFQMRPQSGWGTVAELMDTT
;
A
#
# COMPACT_ATOMS: atom_id res chain seq x y z
N MET A 1 -46.17 -22.44 -31.58
CA MET A 1 -45.76 -21.86 -30.28
C MET A 1 -45.79 -22.86 -29.12
N LYS A 2 -46.89 -23.57 -28.85
CA LYS A 2 -46.98 -24.53 -27.71
C LYS A 2 -45.95 -25.68 -27.74
N LYS A 3 -45.63 -26.21 -28.94
CA LYS A 3 -44.62 -27.29 -29.11
C LYS A 3 -43.18 -26.84 -28.86
N LEU A 4 -42.88 -25.57 -29.10
CA LEU A 4 -41.57 -24.96 -28.83
C LEU A 4 -41.38 -24.70 -27.33
N LEU A 5 -42.42 -24.21 -26.64
CA LEU A 5 -42.39 -24.04 -25.18
C LEU A 5 -42.23 -25.38 -24.45
N ALA A 6 -42.90 -26.44 -24.91
CA ALA A 6 -42.75 -27.77 -24.32
C ALA A 6 -41.33 -28.33 -24.50
N GLY A 7 -40.72 -28.13 -25.67
CA GLY A 7 -39.33 -28.52 -25.92
C GLY A 7 -38.34 -27.75 -25.04
N LEU A 8 -38.55 -26.45 -24.86
CA LEU A 8 -37.70 -25.62 -24.00
C LEU A 8 -37.82 -26.03 -22.53
N ALA A 9 -39.02 -26.31 -22.04
CA ALA A 9 -39.26 -26.75 -20.66
C ALA A 9 -38.58 -28.09 -20.35
N ILE A 10 -38.62 -29.04 -21.29
CA ILE A 10 -37.94 -30.33 -21.17
C ILE A 10 -36.41 -30.14 -21.18
N ALA A 11 -35.90 -29.26 -22.05
CA ALA A 11 -34.47 -28.96 -22.09
C ALA A 11 -33.98 -28.32 -20.77
N VAL A 12 -34.73 -27.37 -20.21
CA VAL A 12 -34.41 -26.76 -18.90
C VAL A 12 -34.49 -27.78 -17.77
N LEU A 13 -35.46 -28.69 -17.78
CA LEU A 13 -35.59 -29.72 -16.77
C LEU A 13 -34.44 -30.75 -16.82
N CYS A 14 -34.01 -31.15 -18.03
CA CYS A 14 -32.97 -32.15 -18.22
C CYS A 14 -31.55 -31.59 -18.07
N LEU A 15 -31.30 -30.37 -18.55
CA LEU A 15 -29.96 -29.77 -18.58
C LEU A 15 -29.75 -28.73 -17.48
N GLY A 16 -30.82 -28.15 -16.93
CA GLY A 16 -30.75 -27.12 -15.90
C GLY A 16 -30.01 -27.55 -14.64
N PRO A 17 -30.30 -28.72 -14.03
CA PRO A 17 -29.62 -29.16 -12.81
C PRO A 17 -28.11 -29.34 -13.00
N ALA A 18 -27.68 -29.92 -14.13
CA ALA A 18 -26.27 -30.07 -14.47
C ALA A 18 -25.60 -28.70 -14.70
N SER A 19 -26.30 -27.77 -15.37
CA SER A 19 -25.82 -26.42 -15.62
C SER A 19 -25.60 -25.63 -14.33
N VAL A 20 -26.52 -25.76 -13.36
CA VAL A 20 -26.42 -25.11 -12.04
C VAL A 20 -25.25 -25.69 -11.24
N LEU A 21 -25.08 -27.02 -11.23
CA LEU A 21 -23.96 -27.66 -10.51
C LEU A 21 -22.61 -27.27 -11.10
N VAL A 22 -22.50 -27.18 -12.42
CA VAL A 22 -21.27 -26.71 -13.09
C VAL A 22 -21.01 -25.24 -12.77
N ALA A 23 -22.04 -24.38 -12.80
CA ALA A 23 -21.89 -22.96 -12.47
C ALA A 23 -21.42 -22.75 -11.02
N VAL A 24 -21.99 -23.50 -10.06
CA VAL A 24 -21.55 -23.48 -8.66
C VAL A 24 -20.12 -23.98 -8.53
N GLY A 25 -19.76 -25.09 -9.20
CA GLY A 25 -18.40 -25.61 -9.20
C GLY A 25 -17.37 -24.65 -9.76
N VAL A 26 -17.71 -23.90 -10.82
CA VAL A 26 -16.85 -22.85 -11.39
C VAL A 26 -16.72 -21.67 -10.43
N LEU A 27 -17.83 -21.19 -9.84
CA LEU A 27 -17.82 -20.08 -8.88
C LEU A 27 -17.08 -20.41 -7.58
N MET A 28 -17.10 -21.68 -7.17
CA MET A 28 -16.41 -22.15 -5.96
C MET A 28 -15.00 -22.68 -6.24
N ASN A 29 -14.55 -22.71 -7.50
CA ASN A 29 -13.20 -23.14 -7.84
C ASN A 29 -12.18 -22.05 -7.46
N PRO A 30 -11.29 -22.31 -6.47
CA PRO A 30 -10.27 -21.34 -6.08
C PRO A 30 -9.33 -20.98 -7.23
N ALA A 31 -9.15 -21.88 -8.22
CA ALA A 31 -8.33 -21.61 -9.40
C ALA A 31 -9.03 -20.72 -10.44
N ALA A 32 -10.36 -20.64 -10.43
CA ALA A 32 -11.11 -19.72 -11.31
C ALA A 32 -11.24 -18.31 -10.70
N ASN A 33 -11.24 -18.22 -9.37
CA ASN A 33 -11.14 -16.96 -8.61
C ASN A 33 -9.70 -16.59 -8.26
N ALA A 34 -8.73 -17.44 -8.61
CA ALA A 34 -7.33 -17.09 -8.54
C ALA A 34 -7.14 -15.99 -9.58
N SER A 35 -7.15 -14.76 -9.08
CA SER A 35 -6.68 -13.60 -9.81
C SER A 35 -5.18 -13.80 -10.04
N CYS A 36 -4.83 -14.67 -10.97
CA CYS A 36 -3.54 -14.68 -11.64
C CYS A 36 -3.54 -13.47 -12.59
N THR A 37 -3.74 -12.29 -12.03
CA THR A 37 -3.50 -11.04 -12.74
C THR A 37 -2.00 -10.91 -12.83
N THR A 38 -1.49 -10.88 -14.06
CA THR A 38 -0.13 -10.48 -14.41
C THR A 38 0.02 -8.96 -14.23
N GLY A 39 -0.34 -8.48 -13.05
CA GLY A 39 -0.17 -7.13 -12.56
C GLY A 39 0.10 -7.29 -11.08
N SER A 40 1.37 -7.22 -10.69
CA SER A 40 1.80 -7.31 -9.29
C SER A 40 1.23 -6.12 -8.52
N SER A 41 -0.05 -6.18 -8.14
CA SER A 41 -0.64 -5.17 -7.26
C SER A 41 0.04 -5.32 -5.92
N LEU A 42 0.83 -4.33 -5.52
CA LEU A 42 1.40 -4.29 -4.18
C LEU A 42 0.22 -4.16 -3.20
N GLN A 43 0.01 -5.20 -2.40
CA GLN A 43 -1.02 -5.20 -1.36
C GLN A 43 -0.35 -5.23 0.01
N VAL A 44 -0.76 -4.31 0.88
CA VAL A 44 -0.34 -4.28 2.27
C VAL A 44 -1.20 -5.25 3.07
N GLY A 45 -0.56 -6.16 3.79
CA GLY A 45 -1.23 -7.03 4.76
C GLY A 45 -1.48 -6.35 6.11
N PRO A 46 -1.88 -7.11 7.14
CA PRO A 46 -1.99 -6.58 8.50
C PRO A 46 -0.65 -6.00 8.99
N ILE A 47 -0.69 -4.77 9.50
CA ILE A 47 0.49 -4.07 10.03
C ILE A 47 0.75 -4.56 11.46
N PRO A 48 1.91 -5.17 11.75
CA PRO A 48 2.22 -5.66 13.09
C PRO A 48 2.54 -4.50 14.05
N ASP A 49 2.52 -4.77 15.36
CA ASP A 49 2.79 -3.74 16.38
C ASP A 49 4.26 -3.31 16.44
N SER A 50 5.18 -4.21 16.04
CA SER A 50 6.59 -3.91 15.90
C SER A 50 7.28 -4.88 14.94
N LEU A 51 8.50 -4.52 14.52
CA LEU A 51 9.38 -5.35 13.71
C LEU A 51 10.85 -5.14 14.13
N ASP A 52 11.49 -6.19 14.61
CA ASP A 52 12.94 -6.18 14.83
C ASP A 52 13.67 -6.30 13.50
N VAL A 53 14.63 -5.40 13.28
CA VAL A 53 15.40 -5.32 12.04
C VAL A 53 16.90 -5.34 12.35
N THR A 54 17.64 -5.96 11.43
CA THR A 54 19.10 -6.03 11.48
C THR A 54 19.64 -5.44 10.18
N THR A 55 20.47 -4.41 10.30
CA THR A 55 21.16 -3.81 9.15
C THR A 55 22.26 -4.72 8.63
N LYS A 56 22.79 -4.41 7.44
CA LYS A 56 23.87 -5.19 6.81
C LYS A 56 25.14 -5.24 7.65
N ASP A 57 25.43 -4.18 8.40
CA ASP A 57 26.56 -4.05 9.32
C ASP A 57 26.28 -4.62 10.72
N GLY A 58 25.10 -5.22 10.93
CA GLY A 58 24.77 -5.96 12.15
C GLY A 58 24.15 -5.11 13.27
N VAL A 59 23.81 -3.85 13.01
CA VAL A 59 23.07 -3.01 13.97
C VAL A 59 21.64 -3.52 14.04
N THR A 60 21.15 -3.72 15.26
CA THR A 60 19.77 -4.14 15.51
C THR A 60 18.96 -3.00 16.10
N PHE A 61 17.72 -2.85 15.63
CA PHE A 61 16.74 -1.93 16.20
C PHE A 61 15.33 -2.42 15.92
N THR A 62 14.34 -1.81 16.59
CA THR A 62 12.94 -2.17 16.46
C THR A 62 12.17 -1.03 15.82
N LEU A 63 11.46 -1.31 14.73
CA LEU A 63 10.47 -0.42 14.15
C LEU A 63 9.15 -0.61 14.90
N ASN A 64 8.50 0.49 15.28
CA ASN A 64 7.19 0.46 15.92
C ASN A 64 6.04 0.50 14.89
N LYS A 65 4.81 0.30 15.36
CA LYS A 65 3.61 0.31 14.53
C LYS A 65 3.43 1.58 13.71
N THR A 66 3.75 2.75 14.24
CA THR A 66 3.62 4.04 13.53
C THR A 66 4.56 4.07 12.33
N GLN A 67 5.84 3.74 12.52
CA GLN A 67 6.83 3.63 11.44
C GLN A 67 6.40 2.60 10.38
N LEU A 68 5.87 1.45 10.82
CA LEU A 68 5.38 0.42 9.90
C LEU A 68 4.10 0.86 9.16
N THR A 69 3.31 1.76 9.74
CA THR A 69 2.15 2.38 9.07
C THR A 69 2.59 3.37 7.99
N HIS A 70 3.66 4.14 8.23
CA HIS A 70 4.27 4.96 7.19
C HIS A 70 4.83 4.11 6.04
N ALA A 71 5.51 2.98 6.35
CA ALA A 71 5.96 2.04 5.33
C ALA A 71 4.80 1.45 4.51
N ALA A 72 3.70 1.08 5.16
CA ALA A 72 2.48 0.62 4.48
C ALA A 72 1.90 1.69 3.55
N THR A 73 1.97 2.96 3.95
CA THR A 73 1.50 4.08 3.13
C THR A 73 2.36 4.26 1.90
N ILE A 74 3.70 4.22 2.03
CA ILE A 74 4.64 4.24 0.89
C ILE A 74 4.32 3.10 -0.09
N ILE A 75 4.07 1.89 0.41
CA ILE A 75 3.74 0.72 -0.43
C ILE A 75 2.40 0.92 -1.15
N THR A 76 1.40 1.45 -0.44
CA THR A 76 0.04 1.64 -0.98
C THR A 76 0.04 2.71 -2.08
N VAL A 77 0.58 3.89 -1.79
CA VAL A 77 0.64 5.02 -2.74
C VAL A 77 1.53 4.65 -3.93
N GLY A 78 2.70 4.07 -3.67
CA GLY A 78 3.61 3.62 -4.72
C GLY A 78 3.01 2.55 -5.63
N GLY A 79 2.26 1.59 -5.07
CA GLY A 79 1.55 0.57 -5.83
C GLY A 79 0.37 1.08 -6.66
N GLN A 80 -0.15 2.27 -6.34
CA GLN A 80 -1.21 2.95 -7.07
C GLN A 80 -0.67 3.97 -8.09
N THR A 81 0.63 4.27 -8.06
CA THR A 81 1.25 5.29 -8.91
C THR A 81 1.64 4.68 -10.26
N GLU A 82 1.14 5.26 -11.35
CA GLU A 82 1.44 4.80 -12.71
C GLU A 82 2.96 4.84 -12.99
N GLY A 83 3.50 3.75 -13.53
CA GLY A 83 4.92 3.64 -13.87
C GLY A 83 5.84 3.27 -12.70
N ILE A 84 5.32 3.13 -11.48
CA ILE A 84 6.10 2.68 -10.32
C ILE A 84 5.93 1.16 -10.14
N ASP A 85 7.05 0.44 -10.22
CA ASP A 85 7.10 -1.01 -9.96
C ASP A 85 7.51 -1.29 -8.50
N THR A 86 7.59 -2.57 -8.13
CA THR A 86 8.07 -3.00 -6.80
C THR A 86 9.47 -2.45 -6.48
N ARG A 87 10.34 -2.22 -7.48
CA ARG A 87 11.66 -1.66 -7.24
C ARG A 87 11.59 -0.18 -6.91
N GLY A 88 10.71 0.57 -7.58
CA GLY A 88 10.43 1.97 -7.23
C GLY A 88 9.96 2.12 -5.79
N VAL A 89 9.01 1.29 -5.35
CA VAL A 89 8.56 1.26 -3.94
C VAL A 89 9.68 0.84 -2.99
N THR A 90 10.49 -0.15 -3.37
CA THR A 90 11.65 -0.58 -2.58
C THR A 90 12.65 0.57 -2.38
N ILE A 91 12.93 1.35 -3.42
CA ILE A 91 13.80 2.53 -3.35
C ILE A 91 13.21 3.58 -2.41
N ALA A 92 11.90 3.84 -2.49
CA ALA A 92 11.23 4.77 -1.58
C ALA A 92 11.34 4.32 -0.11
N LEU A 93 11.13 3.04 0.18
CA LEU A 93 11.31 2.50 1.53
C LEU A 93 12.76 2.63 2.02
N MET A 94 13.74 2.36 1.15
CA MET A 94 15.16 2.55 1.47
C MET A 94 15.47 4.01 1.80
N ALA A 95 14.97 4.95 0.99
CA ALA A 95 15.15 6.38 1.22
C ALA A 95 14.55 6.81 2.57
N ALA A 96 13.28 6.51 2.83
CA ALA A 96 12.63 6.89 4.10
C ALA A 96 13.28 6.23 5.32
N LEU A 97 13.78 4.99 5.20
CA LEU A 97 14.56 4.35 6.26
C LEU A 97 15.88 5.07 6.53
N THR A 98 16.58 5.51 5.50
CA THR A 98 17.87 6.21 5.63
C THR A 98 17.68 7.63 6.15
N GLU A 99 16.68 8.35 5.66
CA GLU A 99 16.48 9.78 5.97
C GLU A 99 15.87 9.99 7.36
N SER A 100 14.90 9.17 7.77
CA SER A 100 14.19 9.39 9.04
C SER A 100 13.92 8.12 9.84
N THR A 101 14.40 6.96 9.39
CA THR A 101 14.00 5.66 9.94
C THR A 101 12.47 5.51 9.89
N LEU A 102 11.83 5.88 8.77
CA LEU A 102 10.37 5.85 8.57
C LEU A 102 9.57 6.71 9.57
N ARG A 103 10.16 7.80 10.07
CA ARG A 103 9.47 8.76 10.95
C ARG A 103 9.00 9.96 10.15
N GLN A 104 7.79 10.44 10.42
CA GLN A 104 7.33 11.72 9.90
C GLN A 104 7.84 12.86 10.80
N LEU A 105 8.96 13.48 10.44
CA LEU A 105 9.60 14.49 11.29
C LEU A 105 9.16 15.90 10.91
N ALA A 106 8.70 16.66 11.91
CA ALA A 106 8.57 18.11 11.82
C ALA A 106 9.95 18.78 11.89
N ASN A 107 10.00 20.10 11.68
CA ASN A 107 11.18 20.92 11.93
C ASN A 107 10.73 22.26 12.48
N THR A 108 10.34 22.26 13.76
CA THR A 108 9.74 23.43 14.42
C THR A 108 10.70 24.58 14.62
N GLY A 109 12.01 24.31 14.56
CA GLY A 109 13.06 25.33 14.58
C GLY A 109 13.06 26.21 13.32
N THR A 110 12.83 25.61 12.15
CA THR A 110 12.79 26.33 10.86
C THR A 110 11.37 26.70 10.43
N TYR A 111 10.42 25.79 10.62
CA TYR A 111 9.00 25.94 10.30
C TYR A 111 8.16 25.62 11.55
N PRO A 112 7.90 26.60 12.44
CA PRO A 112 7.10 26.36 13.65
C PRO A 112 5.76 25.71 13.37
N GLU A 113 5.11 26.06 12.26
CA GLU A 113 3.84 25.51 11.80
C GLU A 113 3.91 24.01 11.43
N SER A 114 5.10 23.46 11.16
CA SER A 114 5.26 22.02 10.88
C SER A 114 4.87 21.15 12.08
N GLY A 115 4.95 21.69 13.30
CA GLY A 115 4.54 21.00 14.52
C GLY A 115 3.03 20.83 14.66
N ASP A 116 2.23 21.59 13.90
CA ASP A 116 0.77 21.50 13.92
C ASP A 116 0.22 20.32 13.10
N TYR A 117 1.08 19.72 12.25
CA TYR A 117 0.75 18.53 11.47
C TYR A 117 1.06 17.24 12.26
N PRO A 118 0.38 16.11 11.96
CA PRO A 118 0.76 14.82 12.54
C PRO A 118 2.24 14.51 12.30
N ASN A 119 2.98 14.23 13.38
CA ASN A 119 4.41 13.99 13.33
C ASN A 119 4.85 13.00 14.42
N ASP A 120 6.00 12.38 14.18
CA ASP A 120 6.66 11.42 15.06
C ASP A 120 7.78 12.07 15.89
N GLY A 121 7.83 13.40 15.90
CA GLY A 121 8.83 14.21 16.59
C GLY A 121 9.46 15.25 15.68
N ASP A 122 10.50 15.88 16.22
CA ASP A 122 11.14 17.04 15.62
C ASP A 122 12.54 16.71 15.10
N GLY A 123 12.84 17.14 13.88
CA GLY A 123 14.13 17.15 13.24
C GLY A 123 14.77 18.54 13.30
N SER A 124 16.00 18.65 12.82
CA SER A 124 16.73 19.93 12.84
C SER A 124 17.75 20.08 11.71
N ASP A 125 17.79 19.13 10.76
CA ASP A 125 18.70 19.25 9.63
C ASP A 125 18.18 20.31 8.65
N HIS A 126 18.84 21.47 8.62
CA HIS A 126 18.47 22.62 7.80
C HIS A 126 16.96 22.93 7.89
N ASP A 127 16.25 22.77 6.76
CA ASP A 127 14.82 22.98 6.60
C ASP A 127 14.12 21.68 6.14
N SER A 128 14.71 20.52 6.42
CA SER A 128 14.18 19.21 6.03
C SER A 128 12.89 18.88 6.81
N LEU A 129 11.93 18.27 6.11
CA LEU A 129 10.64 17.84 6.64
C LEU A 129 10.27 16.44 6.16
N GLY A 130 9.46 15.77 6.98
CA GLY A 130 8.74 14.54 6.65
C GLY A 130 9.59 13.27 6.49
N LEU A 131 8.99 12.20 5.98
CA LEU A 131 9.57 10.86 5.85
C LEU A 131 10.86 10.84 5.03
N PHE A 132 10.93 11.66 3.99
CA PHE A 132 12.04 11.70 3.05
C PHE A 132 13.02 12.85 3.33
N GLN A 133 12.84 13.58 4.44
CA GLN A 133 13.65 14.75 4.81
C GLN A 133 13.82 15.73 3.63
N MET A 134 12.71 15.99 2.92
CA MET A 134 12.68 16.88 1.77
C MET A 134 12.68 18.34 2.23
N ARG A 135 13.21 19.22 1.39
CA ARG A 135 13.47 20.62 1.74
C ARG A 135 12.59 21.57 0.92
N PRO A 136 11.66 22.33 1.54
CA PRO A 136 10.90 23.35 0.83
C PRO A 136 11.79 24.36 0.10
N GLN A 137 12.91 24.79 0.70
CA GLN A 137 13.85 25.74 0.08
C GLN A 137 14.53 25.18 -1.18
N SER A 138 14.61 23.85 -1.32
CA SER A 138 15.15 23.19 -2.51
C SER A 138 14.08 22.92 -3.59
N GLY A 139 12.84 23.36 -3.37
CA GLY A 139 11.76 23.24 -4.34
C GLY A 139 11.02 21.90 -4.36
N TRP A 140 11.11 21.11 -3.28
CA TRP A 140 10.43 19.81 -3.19
C TRP A 140 8.92 19.90 -2.86
N GLY A 141 8.45 21.07 -2.42
CA GLY A 141 7.06 21.28 -2.03
C GLY A 141 6.94 22.30 -0.89
N THR A 142 5.71 22.59 -0.52
CA THR A 142 5.36 23.39 0.67
C THR A 142 5.47 22.57 1.95
N VAL A 143 5.52 23.25 3.11
CA VAL A 143 5.49 22.59 4.42
C VAL A 143 4.28 21.65 4.53
N ALA A 144 3.10 22.10 4.08
CA ALA A 144 1.88 21.31 4.12
C ALA A 144 1.97 20.02 3.28
N GLU A 145 2.52 20.12 2.05
CA GLU A 145 2.68 18.96 1.17
C GLU A 145 3.72 17.96 1.71
N LEU A 146 4.80 18.43 2.33
CA LEU A 146 5.83 17.55 2.88
C LEU A 146 5.43 16.93 4.23
N MET A 147 4.52 17.56 4.96
CA MET A 147 3.97 17.04 6.21
C MET A 147 2.74 16.15 6.00
N ASP A 148 2.16 16.11 4.81
CA ASP A 148 1.09 15.17 4.45
C ASP A 148 1.67 13.77 4.18
N THR A 149 1.11 12.76 4.83
CA THR A 149 1.53 11.36 4.67
C THR A 149 0.53 10.52 3.88
N THR A 150 -0.52 11.09 3.30
CA THR A 150 -1.62 10.35 2.65
C THR A 150 -1.72 10.53 1.15
#